data_AF-A0AAQ0QKB1-F1
#
_entry.id   AF-A0AAQ0QKB1-F1
#
_cell.length_a   1.000
_cell.length_b   1.000
_cell.length_c   1.000
_cell.angle_alpha   90.00
_cell.angle_beta   90.00
_cell.angle_gamma   90.00
#
_symmetry.space_group_name_H-M   'P 1'
#
loop_
_entity.id
_entity.type
_entity.pdbx_description
1 polymer ?
#
loop_
_entity_poly.entity_id
_entity_poly.type
_entity_poly.pdbx_seq_one_letter_code
_entity_poly.pdbx_strand_id
1 'polypeptide(L)' 'MSDITEVFLKVIGQYGSVDIADAEFKKMIHEDPELRSEYREWCDAVGSSEKNGFLDYCEEYLDNQSSIYDTLTDDDIEL' A
#
# COMPACT_ATOMS: atom_id res chain seq x y z
N MET A 1 -13.08 12.69 5.50
CA MET A 1 -12.40 12.45 4.22
C MET A 1 -11.55 11.26 4.49
N SER A 2 -11.90 10.12 3.90
CA SER A 2 -11.05 8.94 4.03
C SER A 2 -9.95 9.13 3.04
N ASP A 3 -8.73 9.40 3.50
CA ASP A 3 -7.61 9.58 2.60
C ASP A 3 -7.23 8.21 2.04
N ILE A 4 -6.91 8.12 0.75
CA ILE A 4 -6.54 6.84 0.13
C ILE A 4 -5.34 6.16 0.82
N THR A 5 -4.53 6.94 1.54
CA THR A 5 -3.49 6.43 2.44
C THR A 5 -4.04 5.51 3.53
N GLU A 6 -5.25 5.70 4.04
CA GLU A 6 -5.90 4.77 4.97
C GLU A 6 -6.18 3.41 4.31
N VAL A 7 -6.55 3.42 3.03
CA VAL A 7 -6.70 2.19 2.25
C VAL A 7 -5.34 1.50 2.15
N PHE A 8 -4.28 2.24 1.84
CA PHE A 8 -2.94 1.66 1.78
C PHE A 8 -2.53 1.01 3.09
N LEU A 9 -2.71 1.70 4.22
CA LEU A 9 -2.40 1.16 5.54
C LEU A 9 -3.18 -0.12 5.85
N LYS A 10 -4.46 -0.17 5.48
CA LYS A 10 -5.29 -1.36 5.60
C LYS A 10 -4.74 -2.52 4.77
N VAL A 11 -4.40 -2.27 3.51
CA VAL A 11 -3.89 -3.30 2.60
C VAL A 11 -2.53 -3.80 3.08
N ILE A 12 -1.60 -2.90 3.40
CA ILE A 12 -0.26 -3.23 3.92
C ILE A 12 -0.41 -4.09 5.19
N GLY A 13 -1.19 -3.61 6.17
CA GLY A 13 -1.39 -4.31 7.44
C GLY A 13 -2.16 -5.64 7.33
N GLN A 14 -2.98 -5.81 6.28
CA GLN A 14 -3.75 -7.04 6.07
C GLN A 14 -2.93 -8.14 5.42
N TYR A 15 -2.04 -7.81 4.48
CA TYR A 15 -1.32 -8.80 3.68
C TYR A 15 0.12 -9.05 4.16
N GLY A 16 0.70 -8.17 4.98
CA GLY A 16 2.04 -8.36 5.57
C GLY A 16 3.20 -8.28 4.57
N SER A 17 2.93 -8.40 3.27
CA SER A 17 3.90 -8.30 2.19
C SER A 17 3.49 -7.22 1.19
N VAL A 18 4.44 -6.35 0.83
CA VAL A 18 4.24 -5.25 -0.12
C VAL A 18 3.86 -5.77 -1.51
N ASP A 19 4.47 -6.86 -1.98
CA ASP A 19 4.14 -7.46 -3.28
C ASP A 19 2.70 -7.98 -3.33
N ILE A 20 2.23 -8.62 -2.25
CA ILE A 20 0.85 -9.12 -2.15
C ILE A 20 -0.12 -7.94 -2.04
N ALA A 21 0.22 -6.96 -1.22
CA ALA A 21 -0.54 -5.73 -1.03
C ALA A 21 -0.72 -4.95 -2.35
N ASP A 22 0.33 -4.79 -3.16
CA ASP A 22 0.27 -4.13 -4.47
C ASP A 22 -0.67 -4.87 -5.43
N ALA A 23 -0.58 -6.20 -5.49
CA ALA A 23 -1.43 -7.00 -6.35
C ALA A 23 -2.92 -6.89 -5.97
N GLU A 24 -3.22 -6.91 -4.67
CA GLU A 24 -4.58 -6.81 -4.15
C GLU A 24 -5.12 -5.38 -4.28
N PHE A 25 -4.30 -4.37 -4.03
CA PHE A 25 -4.66 -2.98 -4.26
C PHE A 25 -4.97 -2.72 -5.75
N LYS A 26 -4.17 -3.29 -6.66
CA LYS A 26 -4.43 -3.23 -8.10
C LYS A 26 -5.76 -3.86 -8.51
N LYS A 27 -6.20 -4.93 -7.84
CA LYS A 27 -7.54 -5.49 -8.04
C LYS A 27 -8.61 -4.53 -7.53
N MET A 28 -8.44 -3.98 -6.34
CA MET A 28 -9.40 -3.02 -5.76
C MET A 28 -9.62 -1.81 -6.67
N ILE A 29 -8.56 -1.19 -7.21
CA ILE A 29 -8.72 -0.06 -8.16
C ILE A 29 -9.26 -0.48 -9.54
N HIS A 30 -9.21 -1.77 -9.87
CA HIS A 30 -9.80 -2.27 -11.11
C HIS A 30 -11.30 -2.54 -10.94
N GLU A 31 -11.69 -3.02 -9.76
CA GLU A 31 -13.07 -3.29 -9.37
C GLU A 31 -13.82 -2.01 -8.96
N ASP A 32 -13.10 -1.05 -8.39
CA ASP A 32 -13.63 0.22 -7.88
C ASP A 32 -13.03 1.43 -8.62
N PRO A 33 -13.78 2.00 -9.60
CA PRO A 33 -13.30 3.13 -10.37
C PRO A 33 -13.23 4.44 -9.57
N GLU A 34 -13.95 4.56 -8.46
CA GLU A 34 -13.87 5.73 -7.56
C GLU A 34 -12.52 5.71 -6.84
N LEU A 35 -12.14 4.55 -6.28
CA LEU A 35 -10.84 4.35 -5.65
C LEU A 35 -9.69 4.62 -6.63
N ARG A 36 -9.86 4.23 -7.89
CA ARG A 36 -8.90 4.54 -8.96
C ARG A 36 -8.73 6.04 -9.20
N SER A 37 -9.82 6.81 -9.14
CA SER A 37 -9.75 8.27 -9.27
C SER A 37 -8.98 8.89 -8.11
N GLU A 38 -9.31 8.49 -6.89
CA GLU A 38 -8.63 8.95 -5.68
C GLU A 38 -7.13 8.61 -5.72
N TYR A 39 -6.77 7.42 -6.22
CA TYR A 39 -5.37 7.01 -6.38
C TYR A 39 -4.60 7.89 -7.34
N ARG A 40 -5.23 8.25 -8.46
CA ARG A 40 -4.64 9.12 -9.45
C ARG A 40 -4.45 10.53 -8.91
N GLU A 41 -5.44 11.06 -8.19
CA GLU A 41 -5.36 12.38 -7.56
C GLU A 41 -4.27 12.42 -6.48
N TRP A 42 -4.16 11.37 -5.68
CA TRP A 42 -3.09 11.24 -4.69
C TRP A 42 -1.71 11.16 -5.37
N CYS A 43 -1.56 10.35 -6.43
CA CYS A 43 -0.31 10.27 -7.20
C CYS A 43 0.11 11.65 -7.74
N ASP A 44 -0.83 12.41 -8.30
CA ASP A 44 -0.57 13.76 -8.83
C ASP A 44 -0.17 14.73 -7.70
N ALA A 45 -0.82 14.62 -6.54
CA ALA A 45 -0.54 15.47 -5.37
C ALA A 45 0.83 15.21 -4.74
N VAL A 46 1.27 13.94 -4.65
CA VAL A 46 2.59 13.57 -4.10
C VAL A 46 3.70 13.59 -5.15
N GLY A 47 3.36 13.73 -6.43
CA GLY A 47 4.32 13.69 -7.53
C GLY A 47 4.83 12.28 -7.85
N SER A 48 4.06 11.24 -7.50
CA SER A 48 4.37 9.85 -7.85
C SER A 48 3.54 9.38 -9.06
N SER A 49 3.86 8.19 -9.56
CA SER A 49 3.22 7.58 -10.73
C SER A 49 2.23 6.52 -10.30
N GLU A 50 1.06 6.41 -10.95
CA GLU A 50 0.07 5.35 -10.68
C GLU A 50 0.68 3.92 -10.70
N LYS A 51 1.78 3.72 -11.43
CA LYS A 51 2.46 2.42 -11.50
C LYS A 51 3.20 2.04 -10.21
N ASN A 52 3.81 3.03 -9.55
CA ASN A 52 4.72 2.82 -8.42
C ASN A 52 4.27 3.55 -7.15
N GLY A 53 3.23 4.38 -7.19
CA GLY A 53 2.84 5.24 -6.07
C GLY A 53 2.49 4.47 -4.82
N PHE A 54 1.85 3.31 -4.97
CA PHE A 54 1.61 2.41 -3.84
C PHE A 54 2.93 1.87 -3.25
N LEU A 55 3.89 1.48 -4.10
CA LEU A 55 5.21 0.99 -3.67
C LEU A 55 6.03 2.10 -3.02
N ASP A 56 6.09 3.29 -3.63
CA ASP A 56 6.74 4.48 -3.07
C ASP A 56 6.18 4.79 -1.67
N TYR A 57 4.85 4.75 -1.52
CA TYR A 57 4.21 4.93 -0.21
C TYR A 57 4.60 3.83 0.78
N CYS A 58 4.61 2.56 0.35
CA CYS A 58 5.04 1.46 1.20
C CYS A 58 6.48 1.65 1.65
N GLU A 59 7.39 2.01 0.75
CA GLU A 59 8.80 2.25 1.06
C GLU A 59 8.97 3.40 2.05
N GLU A 60 8.33 4.55 1.82
CA GLU A 60 8.37 5.68 2.77
C GLU A 60 7.72 5.33 4.11
N TYR A 61 6.59 4.61 4.10
CA TYR A 61 5.90 4.19 5.31
C TYR A 61 6.74 3.20 6.12
N LEU A 62 7.35 2.20 5.46
CA LEU A 62 8.19 1.18 6.08
C LEU A 62 9.52 1.75 6.58
N ASP A 63 10.14 2.69 5.85
CA ASP A 63 11.34 3.40 6.31
C ASP A 63 11.02 4.21 7.57
N ASN A 64 9.89 4.92 7.59
CA ASN A 64 9.44 5.67 8.76
C ASN A 64 8.93 4.77 9.92
N GLN A 65 8.49 3.54 9.62
CA GLN A 65 8.01 2.52 10.58
C GLN A 65 9.03 1.39 10.82
N SER A 66 10.32 1.61 10.50
CA SER A 66 11.38 0.59 10.50
C SER A 66 11.55 -0.20 11.80
N SER A 67 10.90 0.20 12.91
CA SER A 67 10.88 -0.57 14.16
C SER A 67 9.71 -1.57 14.34
N ILE A 68 8.66 -1.55 13.51
CA ILE A 68 7.47 -2.42 13.66
C ILE A 68 7.41 -3.50 12.58
N TYR A 69 7.80 -3.16 11.34
CA TYR A 69 7.67 -4.08 10.21
C TYR A 69 8.83 -5.08 10.06
N ASP A 70 9.98 -4.81 10.68
CA ASP A 70 11.10 -5.77 10.84
C ASP A 70 10.65 -7.06 11.56
N THR A 71 9.52 -7.02 12.27
CA THR A 71 8.92 -8.17 12.98
C THR A 71 7.93 -8.99 12.12
N LEU A 72 7.46 -8.50 10.97
CA LEU A 72 6.44 -9.20 10.14
C LEU A 72 7.05 -10.02 9.00
N THR A 73 8.35 -9.86 8.73
CA THR A 73 9.11 -10.83 7.93
C THR A 73 9.50 -12.08 8.72
N ASP A 74 9.25 -12.07 10.04
CA ASP A 74 9.50 -13.15 11.00
C ASP A 74 8.19 -13.86 11.41
N ASP A 75 7.17 -13.88 10.55
CA ASP A 75 6.12 -14.89 10.70
C ASP A 75 6.64 -16.21 10.09
N ASP A 76 7.43 -16.88 10.92
CA ASP A 76 7.65 -18.33 10.98
C ASP A 76 6.53 -19.10 10.26
N ILE A 77 6.80 -19.53 9.02
CA ILE A 77 6.17 -20.75 8.49
C ILE A 77 6.83 -21.92 9.23
N GLU A 78 6.43 -22.14 10.48
CA GLU A 78 6.65 -23.44 11.13
C GLU A 78 5.76 -24.48 10.44
N LEU A 79 6.43 -25.50 9.93
CA LEU A 79 5.96 -26.58 9.05
C LEU A 79 5.12 -27.63 9.77
#